data_AF-A0A7K1SFE9-F1
#
_entry.id   AF-A0A7K1SFE9-F1
#
_cell.length_a   1.000
_cell.length_b   1.000
_cell.length_c   1.000
_cell.angle_alpha   90.00
_cell.angle_beta   90.00
_cell.angle_gamma   90.00
#
_symmetry.space_group_name_H-M   'P 1'
#
loop_
_entity.id
_entity.type
_entity.pdbx_description
1 polymer ?
#
loop_
_entity_poly.entity_id
_entity_poly.type
_entity_poly.pdbx_seq_one_letter_code
_entity_poly.pdbx_strand_id
1 'polypeptide(L)'
;MKRLEAANKQLKFESAQVLYLSGDINYCTLYLLNGKSILTSRTLKWYSALWPQFIRIHKANLVNPEHIYSCVVVSSIIAHLIMRNGSRLPIGRRRISEVVQQLGIDWPKKCGTSTHLLKPECSSFVSADVRLA
;
A
#
# COMPACT_ATOMS: atom_id res chain seq x y z
N MET A 1 24.06 16.46 -2.95
CA MET A 1 22.91 15.55 -3.16
C MET A 1 23.38 14.26 -3.86
N LYS A 2 24.01 13.31 -3.15
CA LYS A 2 24.69 12.11 -3.72
C LYS A 2 24.32 10.77 -3.06
N ARG A 3 23.33 10.74 -2.15
CA ARG A 3 23.04 9.56 -1.30
C ARG A 3 22.09 8.54 -1.92
N LEU A 4 21.31 8.90 -2.94
CA LEU A 4 20.28 8.00 -3.50
C LEU A 4 20.89 6.94 -4.43
N GLU A 5 21.90 7.32 -5.22
CA GLU A 5 22.50 6.47 -6.26
C GLU A 5 23.22 5.23 -5.70
N ALA A 6 23.95 5.38 -4.59
CA ALA A 6 24.63 4.26 -3.94
C ALA A 6 23.67 3.24 -3.32
N ALA A 7 22.47 3.67 -2.95
CA ALA A 7 21.48 2.81 -2.31
C ALA A 7 20.63 2.03 -3.31
N ASN A 8 20.45 2.54 -4.55
CA ASN A 8 19.89 1.77 -5.66
C ASN A 8 20.69 0.49 -5.94
N LYS A 9 22.01 0.52 -5.70
CA LYS A 9 22.91 -0.63 -5.92
C LYS A 9 22.66 -1.81 -4.97
N GLN A 10 21.91 -1.63 -3.88
CA GLN A 10 21.62 -2.67 -2.88
C GLN A 10 20.18 -3.20 -2.92
N LEU A 11 19.26 -2.51 -3.60
CA LEU A 11 17.88 -3.00 -3.72
C LEU A 11 17.85 -4.12 -4.76
N LYS A 12 17.64 -5.36 -4.31
CA LYS A 12 17.59 -6.54 -5.17
C LYS A 12 16.24 -6.73 -5.90
N PHE A 13 15.35 -5.74 -5.87
CA PHE A 13 13.98 -5.88 -6.35
C PHE A 13 13.44 -4.57 -6.91
N GLU A 14 12.54 -4.69 -7.88
CA GLU A 14 11.95 -3.57 -8.60
C GLU A 14 10.66 -3.08 -7.93
N SER A 15 10.40 -1.77 -8.02
CA SER A 15 9.23 -1.14 -7.40
C SER A 15 7.89 -1.75 -7.86
N ALA A 16 7.82 -2.20 -9.12
CA ALA A 16 6.65 -2.85 -9.69
C ALA A 16 6.28 -4.17 -8.98
N GLN A 17 7.26 -4.85 -8.37
CA GLN A 17 7.04 -6.10 -7.65
C GLN A 17 6.57 -5.89 -6.20
N VAL A 18 6.59 -4.65 -5.71
CA VAL A 18 6.22 -4.31 -4.33
C VAL A 18 4.74 -3.90 -4.27
N LEU A 19 3.98 -4.58 -3.42
CA LEU A 19 2.58 -4.28 -3.13
C LEU A 19 2.47 -3.09 -2.17
N TYR A 20 3.07 -3.24 -1.00
CA TYR A 20 3.08 -2.24 0.05
C TYR A 20 4.23 -2.50 1.01
N LEU A 21 4.51 -1.51 1.85
CA LEU A 21 5.51 -1.56 2.90
C LEU A 21 4.83 -1.25 4.23
N SER A 22 5.16 -2.03 5.25
CA SER A 22 4.85 -1.72 6.64
C SER A 22 6.13 -1.28 7.35
N GLY A 23 6.09 -0.15 8.04
CA GLY A 23 7.22 0.43 8.74
C GLY A 23 7.06 0.34 10.24
N ASP A 24 8.07 -0.21 10.89
CA ASP A 24 8.25 -0.19 12.33
C ASP A 24 9.50 0.63 12.68
N ILE A 25 9.28 1.92 12.94
CA ILE A 25 10.30 2.93 13.30
C ILE A 25 11.45 3.00 12.28
N ASN A 26 12.47 2.17 12.45
CA ASN A 26 13.70 2.14 11.65
C ASN A 26 13.75 0.97 10.67
N TYR A 27 12.80 0.04 10.78
CA TYR A 27 12.69 -1.11 9.92
C TYR A 27 11.44 -1.01 9.05
N CYS A 28 11.52 -1.55 7.85
CA CYS A 28 10.37 -1.72 6.96
C CYS A 28 10.31 -3.16 6.47
N THR A 29 9.12 -3.72 6.52
CA THR A 29 8.79 -4.98 5.85
C THR A 29 8.13 -4.65 4.52
N LEU A 30 8.74 -5.11 3.44
CA LEU A 30 8.21 -4.98 2.10
C LEU A 30 7.45 -6.24 1.74
N TYR A 31 6.24 -6.09 1.21
CA TYR A 31 5.39 -7.19 0.79
C TYR A 31 5.39 -7.23 -0.74
N LEU A 32 5.78 -8.37 -1.30
CA LEU A 32 5.94 -8.57 -2.73
C LEU A 32 4.75 -9.30 -3.34
N LEU A 33 4.58 -9.17 -4.66
CA LEU A 33 3.53 -9.84 -5.43
C LEU A 33 3.57 -11.37 -5.33
N ASN A 34 4.75 -11.95 -5.12
CA ASN A 34 4.95 -13.39 -4.98
C ASN A 34 4.61 -13.93 -3.58
N GLY A 35 4.06 -13.09 -2.69
CA GLY A 35 3.73 -13.45 -1.31
C GLY A 35 4.92 -13.45 -0.35
N LYS A 36 6.15 -13.21 -0.82
CA LYS A 36 7.32 -13.07 0.05
C LYS A 36 7.35 -11.70 0.70
N SER A 37 7.95 -11.64 1.89
CA SER A 37 8.25 -10.39 2.58
C SER A 37 9.75 -10.23 2.82
N ILE A 38 10.21 -8.98 2.77
CA ILE A 38 11.63 -8.63 2.98
C ILE A 38 11.70 -7.59 4.08
N LEU A 39 12.41 -7.89 5.17
CA LEU A 39 12.74 -6.92 6.20
C LEU A 39 13.96 -6.10 5.79
N THR A 40 13.87 -4.78 5.90
CA THR A 40 14.95 -3.85 5.58
C THR A 40 15.13 -2.83 6.69
N SER A 41 16.36 -2.42 6.98
CA SER A 41 16.72 -1.38 7.97
C SER A 41 16.57 0.06 7.45
N ARG A 42 15.75 0.27 6.40
CA ARG A 42 15.46 1.58 5.83
C ARG A 42 14.09 2.02 6.31
N THR A 43 13.91 3.33 6.45
CA THR A 43 12.64 3.91 6.91
C THR A 43 11.66 4.10 5.77
N LEU A 44 10.36 4.21 6.08
CA LEU A 44 9.33 4.56 5.09
C LEU A 44 9.59 5.92 4.43
N LYS A 45 10.25 6.85 5.15
CA LYS A 45 10.64 8.15 4.58
C LYS A 45 11.65 7.97 3.45
N TRP A 46 12.60 7.04 3.63
CA TRP A 46 13.59 6.72 2.62
C TRP A 46 12.93 6.11 1.37
N TYR A 47 12.03 5.14 1.54
CA TYR A 47 11.28 4.54 0.43
C TYR A 47 10.34 5.52 -0.27
N SER A 48 9.67 6.40 0.47
CA SER A 48 8.80 7.43 -0.11
C SER A 48 9.56 8.44 -0.96
N ALA A 49 10.85 8.69 -0.66
CA ALA A 49 11.70 9.53 -1.51
C ALA A 49 12.25 8.75 -2.72
N LEU A 50 12.45 7.45 -2.58
CA LEU A 50 12.91 6.58 -3.65
C LEU A 50 11.81 6.30 -4.68
N TRP A 51 10.59 6.06 -4.23
CA TRP A 51 9.42 5.76 -5.06
C TRP A 51 8.33 6.81 -4.83
N PRO A 52 8.42 7.95 -5.53
CA PRO A 52 7.45 9.03 -5.39
C PRO A 52 6.04 8.63 -5.87
N GLN A 53 5.92 7.57 -6.68
CA GLN A 53 4.65 7.02 -7.11
C GLN A 53 3.89 6.26 -6.01
N PHE A 54 4.55 5.93 -4.88
CA PHE A 54 3.90 5.24 -3.78
C PHE A 54 3.15 6.23 -2.89
N ILE A 55 1.96 5.83 -2.46
CA ILE A 55 1.09 6.65 -1.61
C ILE A 55 1.30 6.30 -0.16
N ARG A 56 1.60 7.30 0.67
CA ARG A 56 1.73 7.11 2.11
C ARG A 56 0.38 7.25 2.78
N ILE A 57 -0.23 6.11 3.11
CA ILE A 57 -1.60 6.05 3.67
C ILE A 57 -1.64 6.15 5.19
N HIS A 58 -0.57 5.75 5.90
CA HIS A 58 -0.52 5.72 7.36
C HIS A 58 0.89 6.09 7.85
N LYS A 59 1.06 6.35 9.16
CA LYS A 59 2.40 6.59 9.73
C LYS A 59 3.34 5.40 9.47
N ALA A 60 2.77 4.20 9.47
CA ALA A 60 3.44 2.92 9.33
C ALA A 60 3.18 2.20 8.01
N ASN A 61 2.46 2.78 7.02
CA ASN A 61 2.19 2.08 5.75
C ASN A 61 2.45 2.99 4.55
N LEU A 62 3.10 2.43 3.53
CA LEU A 62 3.33 3.02 2.21
C LEU A 62 2.86 2.02 1.15
N VAL A 63 2.04 2.45 0.19
CA VAL A 63 1.30 1.54 -0.69
C VAL A 63 1.58 1.87 -2.15
N ASN A 64 1.72 0.84 -2.99
CA ASN A 64 1.74 1.02 -4.43
C ASN A 64 0.29 1.17 -4.96
N PRO A 65 -0.09 2.31 -5.55
CA PRO A 65 -1.45 2.52 -6.05
C PRO A 65 -1.84 1.55 -7.17
N GLU A 66 -0.88 1.06 -7.95
CA GLU A 66 -1.16 0.13 -9.05
C GLU A 66 -1.69 -1.23 -8.58
N HIS A 67 -1.47 -1.58 -7.32
CA HIS A 67 -1.88 -2.87 -6.74
C HIS A 67 -3.03 -2.75 -5.73
N ILE A 68 -3.66 -1.57 -5.64
CA ILE A 68 -4.87 -1.38 -4.85
C ILE A 68 -6.04 -2.03 -5.60
N TYR A 69 -6.77 -2.88 -4.89
CA TYR A 69 -7.99 -3.50 -5.39
C TYR A 69 -9.21 -2.61 -5.15
N SER A 70 -9.36 -2.15 -3.90
CA SER A 70 -10.49 -1.31 -3.51
C SER A 70 -10.10 -0.36 -2.39
N CYS A 71 -10.77 0.78 -2.34
CA CYS A 71 -10.73 1.71 -1.23
C CYS A 71 -12.14 1.79 -0.62
N VAL A 72 -12.21 1.59 0.70
CA VAL A 72 -13.45 1.66 1.46
C VAL A 72 -13.37 2.86 2.38
N VAL A 73 -14.22 3.86 2.11
CA VAL A 73 -14.35 5.06 2.92
C VAL A 73 -15.67 4.97 3.67
N VAL A 74 -15.58 4.79 5.00
CA VAL A 74 -16.75 4.73 5.88
C VAL A 74 -17.11 6.13 6.36
N SER A 75 -16.09 6.92 6.73
CA SER A 75 -16.25 8.30 7.20
C SER A 75 -14.94 9.07 7.10
N SER A 76 -14.93 10.35 7.48
CA SER A 76 -13.71 11.17 7.63
C SER A 76 -12.70 10.65 8.64
N ILE A 77 -13.07 9.64 9.42
CA ILE A 77 -12.27 9.10 10.51
C ILE A 77 -11.86 7.66 10.20
N ILE A 78 -12.67 6.93 9.44
CA ILE A 78 -12.50 5.50 9.20
C ILE A 78 -12.48 5.25 7.70
N ALA A 79 -11.31 4.85 7.20
CA ALA A 79 -11.12 4.39 5.84
C ALA A 79 -10.00 3.33 5.80
N HIS A 80 -10.11 2.40 4.86
CA HIS A 80 -9.10 1.37 4.64
C HIS A 80 -8.97 1.00 3.17
N LEU A 81 -7.79 0.55 2.79
CA LEU A 81 -7.50 0.00 1.47
C LEU A 81 -7.52 -1.52 1.52
N ILE A 82 -7.95 -2.12 0.42
CA ILE A 82 -7.83 -3.55 0.14
C ILE A 82 -6.84 -3.68 -1.01
N MET A 83 -5.74 -4.39 -0.76
CA MET A 83 -4.72 -4.70 -1.75
C MET A 83 -5.13 -5.93 -2.58
N ARG A 84 -4.53 -6.12 -3.76
CA ARG A 84 -4.81 -7.29 -4.62
C ARG A 84 -4.53 -8.66 -3.98
N ASN A 85 -3.69 -8.72 -2.94
CA ASN A 85 -3.43 -9.93 -2.16
C ASN A 85 -4.46 -10.14 -1.02
N GLY A 86 -5.51 -9.32 -0.95
CA GLY A 86 -6.54 -9.33 0.10
C GLY A 86 -6.14 -8.61 1.39
N SER A 87 -4.91 -8.09 1.51
CA SER A 87 -4.48 -7.38 2.71
C SER A 87 -5.27 -6.08 2.90
N ARG A 88 -5.76 -5.88 4.13
CA ARG A 88 -6.51 -4.69 4.55
C ARG A 88 -5.59 -3.71 5.28
N LEU A 89 -5.44 -2.51 4.77
CA LEU A 89 -4.55 -1.49 5.32
C LEU A 89 -5.34 -0.26 5.77
N PRO A 90 -5.33 0.09 7.07
CA PRO A 90 -6.03 1.27 7.54
C PRO A 90 -5.35 2.54 7.05
N ILE A 91 -6.15 3.52 6.64
CA ILE A 91 -5.69 4.85 6.28
C ILE A 91 -5.67 5.71 7.55
N GLY A 92 -4.58 6.43 7.78
CA GLY A 92 -4.48 7.34 8.92
C GLY A 92 -5.46 8.50 8.75
N ARG A 93 -6.21 8.84 9.81
CA ARG A 93 -7.24 9.90 9.80
C ARG A 93 -6.85 11.16 9.04
N ARG A 94 -5.68 11.72 9.35
CA ARG A 94 -5.16 12.96 8.74
C ARG A 94 -4.81 12.84 7.25
N ARG A 95 -4.69 11.61 6.74
CA ARG A 95 -4.31 11.29 5.36
C ARG A 95 -5.50 10.83 4.52
N ILE A 96 -6.67 10.60 5.12
CA ILE A 96 -7.86 10.13 4.39
C ILE A 96 -8.19 11.09 3.24
N SER A 97 -8.28 12.39 3.53
CA SER A 97 -8.57 13.41 2.52
C SER A 97 -7.55 13.40 1.36
N GLU A 98 -6.25 13.35 1.70
CA GLU A 98 -5.16 13.33 0.72
C GLU A 98 -5.20 12.07 -0.15
N VAL A 99 -5.38 10.89 0.46
CA VAL A 99 -5.41 9.60 -0.25
C VAL A 99 -6.63 9.49 -1.15
N VAL A 100 -7.79 9.91 -0.68
CA VAL A 100 -9.04 9.92 -1.48
C VAL A 100 -8.88 10.83 -2.70
N GLN A 101 -8.29 12.01 -2.53
CA GLN A 101 -8.00 12.92 -3.63
C GLN A 101 -6.98 12.33 -4.63
N GLN A 102 -5.90 11.72 -4.14
CA GLN A 102 -4.88 11.07 -4.97
C GLN A 102 -5.44 9.89 -5.77
N LEU A 103 -6.42 9.17 -5.23
CA LEU A 103 -7.10 8.05 -5.90
C LEU A 103 -8.28 8.48 -6.78
N GLY A 104 -8.63 9.78 -6.82
CA GLY A 104 -9.76 10.28 -7.58
C GLY A 104 -11.12 9.75 -7.11
N ILE A 105 -11.25 9.45 -5.81
CA ILE A 105 -12.46 8.88 -5.23
C ILE A 105 -13.38 10.00 -4.75
N ASP A 106 -14.68 9.89 -5.08
CA ASP A 106 -15.69 10.83 -4.61
C ASP A 106 -16.03 10.63 -3.13
N TRP A 107 -16.27 11.74 -2.44
CA TRP A 107 -16.68 11.71 -1.03
C TRP A 107 -18.11 11.16 -0.86
N PRO A 108 -18.38 10.28 0.11
CA PRO A 108 -19.75 9.89 0.44
C PRO A 108 -20.55 11.09 0.94
N LYS A 109 -21.39 11.67 0.07
CA LYS A 109 -22.27 12.82 0.40
C LYS A 109 -23.47 12.42 1.28
N LYS A 110 -23.60 11.15 1.66
CA LYS A 110 -24.60 10.63 2.60
C LYS A 110 -23.93 9.66 3.57
N CYS A 111 -24.45 9.57 4.80
CA CYS A 111 -24.04 8.60 5.81
C CYS A 111 -24.28 7.16 5.31
N GLY A 112 -23.32 6.63 4.56
CA GLY A 112 -23.34 5.30 3.97
C GLY A 112 -21.92 4.93 3.58
N THR A 113 -21.59 3.64 3.69
CA THR A 113 -20.25 3.13 3.36
C THR A 113 -20.06 3.23 1.84
N SER A 114 -19.05 4.00 1.38
CA SER A 114 -18.70 4.06 -0.04
C SER A 114 -17.54 3.12 -0.32
N THR A 115 -17.81 2.06 -1.07
CA THR A 115 -16.80 1.11 -1.56
C THR A 115 -16.52 1.42 -3.00
N HIS A 116 -15.29 1.85 -3.31
CA HIS A 116 -14.85 2.08 -4.69
C HIS A 116 -13.91 0.96 -5.12
N LEU A 117 -14.31 0.24 -6.16
CA LEU A 117 -13.46 -0.73 -6.84
C LEU A 117 -12.59 0.05 -7.82
N LEU A 118 -11.27 0.02 -7.63
CA LEU A 118 -10.34 0.74 -8.50
C LEU A 118 -9.95 -0.11 -9.72
N LYS A 119 -10.15 -1.43 -9.66
CA LYS A 119 -9.93 -2.37 -10.78
C LYS A 119 -10.99 -3.47 -10.78
N PRO A 120 -11.88 -3.53 -11.79
CA PRO A 120 -12.89 -4.58 -11.90
C PRO A 120 -12.36 -5.92 -12.45
N GLU A 121 -11.17 -5.98 -13.04
CA GLU A 121 -10.60 -7.21 -13.58
C GLU A 121 -9.39 -7.74 -12.80
N CYS A 122 -9.57 -8.88 -12.11
CA CYS A 122 -8.50 -9.89 -12.05
C CYS A 122 -9.06 -11.27 -11.68
N SER A 123 -9.54 -11.96 -12.72
CA SER A 123 -9.70 -13.40 -12.74
C SER A 123 -8.33 -14.08 -12.64
N SER A 124 -7.87 -14.32 -11.42
CA SER A 124 -7.04 -15.49 -11.07
C SER A 124 -6.75 -15.45 -9.57
N PHE A 125 -7.71 -15.96 -8.79
CA PHE A 125 -7.40 -16.50 -7.48
C PHE A 125 -6.33 -17.58 -7.67
N VAL A 126 -5.08 -17.29 -7.30
CA VAL A 126 -4.15 -18.37 -7.00
C VAL A 126 -4.47 -18.78 -5.57
N SER A 127 -5.26 -19.85 -5.45
CA SER A 127 -5.49 -20.59 -4.22
C SER A 127 -4.14 -20.96 -3.61
N ALA A 128 -3.81 -20.40 -2.45
CA ALA A 128 -2.78 -20.96 -1.60
C ALA A 128 -3.44 -22.08 -0.79
N ASP A 129 -3.14 -23.32 -1.17
CA ASP A 129 -3.43 -24.54 -0.42
C ASP A 129 -2.96 -24.38 1.04
N VAL A 130 -3.92 -24.32 1.97
CA VAL A 130 -3.66 -24.57 3.38
C VAL A 130 -3.67 -26.09 3.56
N ARG A 131 -2.50 -26.71 3.45
CA ARG A 131 -2.30 -28.06 3.99
C ARG A 131 -2.06 -27.92 5.49
N LEU A 132 -3.11 -28.18 6.28
CA LEU A 132 -3.00 -28.47 7.70
C LEU A 132 -2.36 -29.86 7.85
N ALA A 133 -1.36 -29.96 8.72
CA ALA A 133 -0.84 -31.21 9.28
C ALA A 133 -1.35 -31.32 10.72
#